data_AF-A0A3A4RPS7-F1
#
_entry.id   AF-A0A3A4RPS7-F1
#
_cell.length_a   1.000
_cell.length_b   1.000
_cell.length_c   1.000
_cell.angle_alpha   90.00
_cell.angle_beta   90.00
_cell.angle_gamma   90.00
#
_symmetry.space_group_name_H-M   'P 1'
#
loop_
_entity.id
_entity.type
_entity.pdbx_description
1 polymer ?
#
loop_
_entity_poly.entity_id
_entity_poly.type
_entity_poly.pdbx_seq_one_letter_code
_entity_poly.pdbx_strand_id
1 'polypeptide(L)'
;MKKKSIIFIVPACIFLLCAIAFAAYHHEGESDAANFLAAYPGMAGSKLDHCALCHTGGQYEQKPGVYESLGSCQWCHYSYGYDGSGNIVDTLNQYGIAYFANGRNAAAISAIDTLDSDGDGYTNKTEIEAERFPGDGNDDPGKTQAPYRVYTRSELEAMAPHTQFLLMNTARSGDFYAEYTGVPMETLLTNAGILDSATGITVYAPDGWSNYHPLTESEDPEFYHVNGTYPQSLFYKADDSGEWCDYSAPSCVGRNNNDPIVNTNGLKMILAYKREGVAMDKGILTSENKLDGEGPFRVVVPQKNPGPPDQSSKSSNQSVTWPYNYDWDHNAGSCSRSATIIRVEPLPEGTTDINVLEAGWNYVDEEKVIIYGAISESNVPASNTDTTAAADDDDDSTCFIRSLY
;
A
#
# COMPACT_ATOMS: atom_id res chain seq x y z
N MET A 1 13.52 -59.19 -37.03
CA MET A 1 13.45 -59.18 -35.55
C MET A 1 13.69 -57.75 -35.07
N LYS A 2 12.67 -57.12 -34.50
CA LYS A 2 12.67 -55.74 -34.01
C LYS A 2 13.24 -55.69 -32.58
N LYS A 3 14.18 -54.77 -32.30
CA LYS A 3 14.41 -54.18 -30.96
C LYS A 3 14.75 -52.70 -31.17
N LYS A 4 13.74 -51.83 -31.01
CA LYS A 4 13.56 -50.84 -29.92
C LYS A 4 14.63 -49.73 -29.99
N SER A 5 14.35 -48.61 -30.66
CA SER A 5 13.61 -47.43 -30.15
C SER A 5 14.20 -46.91 -28.84
N ILE A 6 14.78 -45.70 -28.87
CA ILE A 6 14.42 -44.56 -28.00
C ILE A 6 14.83 -43.29 -28.76
N ILE A 7 13.82 -42.46 -28.95
CA ILE A 7 13.84 -41.13 -29.56
C ILE A 7 14.17 -40.15 -28.43
N PHE A 8 15.21 -39.33 -28.57
CA PHE A 8 15.35 -38.11 -27.77
C PHE A 8 14.74 -36.96 -28.58
N ILE A 9 13.45 -36.71 -28.35
CA ILE A 9 12.80 -35.45 -28.72
C ILE A 9 13.30 -34.42 -27.70
N VAL A 10 14.13 -33.50 -28.19
CA VAL A 10 14.55 -32.28 -27.51
C VAL A 10 13.29 -31.48 -27.14
N PRO A 11 13.14 -30.98 -25.89
CA PRO A 11 11.90 -30.36 -25.44
C PRO A 11 11.79 -28.95 -26.02
N ALA A 12 11.06 -28.80 -27.12
CA ALA A 12 10.61 -27.52 -27.67
C ALA A 12 9.29 -27.03 -27.02
N CYS A 13 9.11 -27.27 -25.71
CA CYS A 13 7.90 -26.90 -24.96
C CYS A 13 8.21 -26.18 -23.62
N ILE A 14 9.35 -25.48 -23.51
CA ILE A 14 9.69 -24.65 -22.35
C ILE A 14 9.86 -23.19 -22.80
N PHE A 15 8.90 -22.66 -23.57
CA PHE A 15 8.92 -21.26 -24.01
C PHE A 15 7.54 -20.58 -24.07
N LEU A 16 6.53 -21.11 -23.39
CA LEU A 16 5.18 -20.53 -23.47
C LEU A 16 4.36 -20.67 -22.18
N LEU A 17 4.96 -20.34 -21.03
CA LEU A 17 4.24 -20.18 -19.76
C LEU A 17 4.64 -18.91 -18.99
N CYS A 18 5.17 -17.88 -19.67
CA CYS A 18 5.10 -16.51 -19.17
C CYS A 18 3.82 -15.87 -19.71
N ALA A 19 2.66 -16.44 -19.37
CA ALA A 19 1.44 -15.66 -19.36
C ALA A 19 1.56 -14.80 -18.10
N ILE A 20 1.94 -13.55 -18.30
CA ILE A 20 2.01 -12.55 -17.25
C ILE A 20 0.58 -12.43 -16.72
N ALA A 21 0.36 -12.98 -15.53
CA ALA A 21 -0.89 -12.84 -14.81
C ALA A 21 -0.92 -11.41 -14.28
N PHE A 22 -1.27 -10.47 -15.15
CA PHE A 22 -1.74 -9.14 -14.76
C PHE A 22 -3.13 -9.32 -14.14
N ALA A 23 -3.18 -9.80 -12.91
CA ALA A 23 -4.40 -9.71 -12.13
C ALA A 23 -4.51 -8.26 -11.68
N ALA A 24 -5.30 -7.47 -12.40
CA ALA A 24 -6.06 -6.41 -11.75
C ALA A 24 -6.71 -7.03 -10.51
N TYR A 25 -6.64 -6.32 -9.39
CA TYR A 25 -7.07 -6.82 -8.10
C TYR A 25 -8.60 -6.94 -8.07
N HIS A 26 -9.13 -7.94 -8.79
CA HIS A 26 -10.54 -8.27 -8.79
C HIS A 26 -10.81 -9.10 -7.54
N HIS A 27 -11.65 -8.57 -6.64
CA HIS A 27 -12.18 -9.39 -5.55
C HIS A 27 -12.90 -10.62 -6.10
N GLU A 28 -12.77 -11.76 -5.41
CA GLU A 28 -13.51 -12.98 -5.74
C GLU A 28 -15.03 -12.69 -5.70
N GLY A 29 -15.65 -12.61 -6.89
CA GLY A 29 -17.07 -12.32 -7.06
C GLY A 29 -17.43 -10.92 -7.55
N GLU A 30 -16.46 -10.02 -7.78
CA GLU A 30 -16.71 -8.74 -8.44
C GLU A 30 -16.94 -8.91 -9.94
N SER A 31 -18.07 -8.39 -10.46
CA SER A 31 -18.38 -8.35 -11.89
C SER A 31 -18.25 -6.96 -12.52
N ASP A 32 -18.01 -5.91 -11.72
CA ASP A 32 -18.06 -4.52 -12.18
C ASP A 32 -16.89 -4.17 -13.09
N ALA A 33 -15.66 -4.53 -12.71
CA ALA A 33 -14.53 -4.35 -13.61
C ALA A 33 -14.68 -5.15 -14.92
N ALA A 34 -15.18 -6.39 -14.87
CA ALA A 34 -15.45 -7.17 -16.09
C ALA A 34 -16.52 -6.52 -16.99
N ASN A 35 -17.57 -5.95 -16.40
CA ASN A 35 -18.60 -5.20 -17.12
C ASN A 35 -18.02 -3.92 -17.75
N PHE A 36 -17.16 -3.21 -17.01
CA PHE A 36 -16.46 -2.02 -17.49
C PHE A 36 -15.55 -2.36 -18.67
N LEU A 37 -14.67 -3.36 -18.53
CA LEU A 37 -13.75 -3.79 -19.58
C LEU A 37 -14.47 -4.37 -20.81
N ALA A 38 -15.69 -4.88 -20.67
CA ALA A 38 -16.51 -5.27 -21.81
C ALA A 38 -16.94 -4.06 -22.67
N ALA A 39 -17.18 -2.90 -22.04
CA ALA A 39 -17.51 -1.65 -22.74
C ALA A 39 -16.26 -0.87 -23.17
N TYR A 40 -15.19 -0.91 -22.36
CA TYR A 40 -13.93 -0.18 -22.54
C TYR A 40 -12.72 -1.13 -22.49
N PRO A 41 -12.54 -2.03 -23.47
CA PRO A 41 -11.48 -3.04 -23.43
C PRO A 41 -10.06 -2.44 -23.45
N GLY A 42 -9.90 -1.23 -23.97
CA GLY A 42 -8.62 -0.51 -23.97
C GLY A 42 -8.19 0.01 -22.60
N MET A 43 -9.07 -0.03 -21.60
CA MET A 43 -8.79 0.42 -20.23
C MET A 43 -8.28 -0.70 -19.32
N ALA A 44 -8.10 -1.92 -19.85
CA ALA A 44 -7.51 -3.02 -19.09
C ALA A 44 -6.11 -2.64 -18.59
N GLY A 45 -5.87 -2.75 -17.28
CA GLY A 45 -4.61 -2.33 -16.67
C GLY A 45 -4.39 -0.81 -16.57
N SER A 46 -5.37 0.02 -16.96
CA SER A 46 -5.38 1.46 -16.65
C SER A 46 -5.94 1.71 -15.26
N LYS A 47 -5.66 2.87 -14.65
CA LYS A 47 -6.16 3.19 -13.30
C LYS A 47 -7.68 3.12 -13.13
N LEU A 48 -8.48 2.92 -14.19
CA LEU A 48 -9.93 2.74 -14.11
C LEU A 48 -10.34 1.25 -13.94
N ASP A 49 -9.41 0.32 -14.09
CA ASP A 49 -9.62 -1.12 -13.94
C ASP A 49 -9.47 -1.58 -12.48
N HIS A 50 -10.22 -0.95 -11.57
CA HIS A 50 -10.33 -1.35 -10.16
C HIS A 50 -11.57 -0.77 -9.49
N CYS A 51 -11.84 -1.21 -8.25
CA CYS A 51 -13.04 -0.85 -7.50
C CYS A 51 -13.25 0.67 -7.34
N ALA A 52 -12.20 1.51 -7.28
CA ALA A 52 -12.42 2.94 -7.08
C ALA A 52 -13.09 3.66 -8.26
N LEU A 53 -13.17 3.01 -9.44
CA LEU A 53 -13.99 3.51 -10.54
C LEU A 53 -15.44 3.73 -10.11
N CYS A 54 -16.00 2.78 -9.35
CA CYS A 54 -17.39 2.83 -8.89
C CYS A 54 -17.53 3.15 -7.40
N HIS A 55 -16.45 3.04 -6.62
CA HIS A 55 -16.50 3.10 -5.16
C HIS A 55 -15.66 4.25 -4.59
N THR A 56 -16.19 4.89 -3.54
CA THR A 56 -15.52 5.96 -2.79
C THR A 56 -15.01 5.44 -1.45
N GLY A 57 -14.00 6.13 -0.90
CA GLY A 57 -13.72 6.11 0.53
C GLY A 57 -14.84 6.77 1.34
N GLY A 58 -14.73 6.68 2.66
CA GLY A 58 -15.69 7.30 3.57
C GLY A 58 -15.11 7.57 4.94
N GLN A 59 -15.92 8.14 5.82
CA GLN A 59 -15.52 8.43 7.19
C GLN A 59 -16.46 7.75 8.16
N TYR A 60 -15.90 7.19 9.23
CA TYR A 60 -16.71 6.71 10.34
C TYR A 60 -16.34 7.43 11.62
N GLU A 61 -17.36 7.65 12.45
CA GLU A 61 -17.16 8.18 13.78
C GLU A 61 -16.63 7.05 14.67
N GLN A 62 -15.33 7.10 14.95
CA GLN A 62 -14.65 6.09 15.74
C GLN A 62 -14.99 6.24 17.23
N LYS A 63 -15.18 7.50 17.66
CA LYS A 63 -15.73 7.92 18.97
C LYS A 63 -16.36 9.33 18.82
N PRO A 64 -17.20 9.78 19.78
CA PRO A 64 -17.94 11.03 19.63
C PRO A 64 -17.06 12.23 19.23
N GLY A 65 -17.30 12.76 18.03
CA GLY A 65 -16.58 13.91 17.45
C GLY A 65 -15.22 13.61 16.82
N VAL A 66 -14.80 12.33 16.74
CA VAL A 66 -13.55 11.91 16.10
C VAL A 66 -13.87 10.98 14.93
N TYR A 67 -13.46 11.40 13.74
CA TYR A 67 -13.74 10.72 12.49
C TYR A 67 -12.45 10.20 11.88
N GLU A 68 -12.45 8.92 11.51
CA GLU A 68 -11.36 8.31 10.75
C GLU A 68 -11.78 8.18 9.29
N SER A 69 -10.85 8.50 8.38
CA SER A 69 -11.07 8.39 6.93
C SER A 69 -10.52 7.07 6.42
N LEU A 70 -11.34 6.35 5.66
CA LEU A 70 -11.02 5.08 5.04
C LEU A 70 -10.98 5.23 3.52
N GLY A 71 -9.99 4.65 2.86
CA GLY A 71 -9.98 4.50 1.39
C GLY A 71 -11.12 3.61 0.89
N SER A 72 -11.37 3.56 -0.42
CA SER A 72 -12.54 2.88 -1.01
C SER A 72 -12.67 1.40 -0.63
N CYS A 73 -11.58 0.63 -0.67
CA CYS A 73 -11.60 -0.78 -0.27
C CYS A 73 -11.93 -0.96 1.22
N GLN A 74 -11.30 -0.14 2.07
CA GLN A 74 -11.50 -0.21 3.52
C GLN A 74 -12.88 0.29 3.93
N TRP A 75 -13.40 1.33 3.28
CA TRP A 75 -14.77 1.78 3.44
C TRP A 75 -15.77 0.73 2.99
N CYS A 76 -15.50 0.03 1.88
CA CYS A 76 -16.29 -1.11 1.43
C CYS A 76 -16.30 -2.22 2.49
N HIS A 77 -15.14 -2.67 2.96
CA HIS A 77 -15.11 -3.70 4.00
C HIS A 77 -15.69 -3.25 5.34
N TYR A 78 -15.64 -1.96 5.66
CA TYR A 78 -16.23 -1.39 6.87
C TYR A 78 -17.76 -1.34 6.80
N SER A 79 -18.32 -0.84 5.69
CA SER A 79 -19.76 -0.57 5.55
C SER A 79 -20.54 -1.71 4.87
N TYR A 80 -19.94 -2.39 3.88
CA TYR A 80 -20.51 -3.54 3.19
C TYR A 80 -20.19 -4.87 3.87
N GLY A 81 -19.09 -4.93 4.64
CA GLY A 81 -18.67 -6.14 5.36
C GLY A 81 -17.93 -7.15 4.47
N TYR A 82 -17.07 -7.96 5.09
CA TYR A 82 -16.30 -9.00 4.39
C TYR A 82 -17.17 -10.15 3.85
N ASP A 83 -18.38 -10.31 4.38
CA ASP A 83 -19.36 -11.32 3.97
C ASP A 83 -20.42 -10.76 3.00
N GLY A 84 -20.28 -9.48 2.59
CA GLY A 84 -21.20 -8.79 1.70
C GLY A 84 -22.60 -8.57 2.29
N SER A 85 -22.72 -8.57 3.61
CA SER A 85 -24.00 -8.43 4.32
C SER A 85 -24.52 -6.99 4.45
N GLY A 86 -23.67 -6.00 4.19
CA GLY A 86 -24.01 -4.58 4.29
C GLY A 86 -24.66 -4.01 3.03
N ASN A 87 -24.75 -2.67 2.96
CA ASN A 87 -25.35 -1.98 1.82
C ASN A 87 -24.29 -1.43 0.88
N ILE A 88 -24.15 -2.03 -0.31
CA ILE A 88 -23.13 -1.64 -1.28
C ILE A 88 -23.28 -0.19 -1.75
N VAL A 89 -24.50 0.36 -1.72
CA VAL A 89 -24.78 1.74 -2.17
C VAL A 89 -24.02 2.76 -1.32
N ASP A 90 -23.76 2.47 -0.04
CA ASP A 90 -23.06 3.38 0.86
C ASP A 90 -21.56 3.51 0.51
N THR A 91 -21.07 2.65 -0.38
CA THR A 91 -19.69 2.62 -0.85
C THR A 91 -19.52 3.23 -2.24
N LEU A 92 -20.61 3.56 -2.94
CA LEU A 92 -20.55 4.01 -4.33
C LEU A 92 -20.19 5.50 -4.43
N ASN A 93 -19.32 5.83 -5.38
CA ASN A 93 -19.15 7.22 -5.83
C ASN A 93 -20.30 7.61 -6.79
N GLN A 94 -20.31 8.84 -7.32
CA GLN A 94 -21.44 9.28 -8.16
C GLN A 94 -21.57 8.49 -9.47
N TYR A 95 -20.44 8.12 -10.10
CA TYR A 95 -20.42 7.23 -11.26
C TYR A 95 -21.00 5.85 -10.94
N GLY A 96 -20.56 5.26 -9.82
CA GLY A 96 -21.07 3.98 -9.32
C GLY A 96 -22.56 4.02 -9.04
N ILE A 97 -23.08 5.12 -8.49
CA ILE A 97 -24.53 5.33 -8.29
C ILE A 97 -25.26 5.36 -9.64
N ALA A 98 -24.75 6.08 -10.64
CA ALA A 98 -25.33 6.13 -11.98
C ALA A 98 -25.32 4.76 -12.66
N TYR A 99 -24.20 4.04 -12.58
CA TYR A 99 -24.05 2.68 -13.10
C TYR A 99 -24.99 1.69 -12.40
N PHE A 100 -25.11 1.78 -11.07
CA PHE A 100 -26.03 0.97 -10.27
C PHE A 100 -27.50 1.23 -10.66
N ALA A 101 -27.89 2.50 -10.78
CA ALA A 101 -29.24 2.91 -11.17
C ALA A 101 -29.64 2.44 -12.59
N ASN A 102 -28.64 2.26 -13.48
CA ASN A 102 -28.84 1.74 -14.83
C ASN A 102 -28.74 0.21 -14.94
N GLY A 103 -28.74 -0.49 -13.79
CA GLY A 103 -28.85 -1.95 -13.73
C GLY A 103 -27.53 -2.71 -13.62
N ARG A 104 -26.42 -2.01 -13.31
CA ARG A 104 -25.12 -2.59 -12.92
C ARG A 104 -24.67 -3.75 -13.83
N ASN A 105 -24.61 -3.50 -15.13
CA ASN A 105 -24.20 -4.46 -16.15
C ASN A 105 -23.44 -3.76 -17.29
N ALA A 106 -22.79 -4.51 -18.19
CA ALA A 106 -22.00 -3.92 -19.28
C ALA A 106 -22.77 -2.90 -20.15
N ALA A 107 -24.09 -3.07 -20.36
CA ALA A 107 -24.89 -2.10 -21.11
C ALA A 107 -25.15 -0.81 -20.32
N ALA A 108 -25.17 -0.89 -18.99
CA ALA A 108 -25.30 0.28 -18.11
C ALA A 108 -24.11 1.23 -18.25
N ILE A 109 -22.89 0.70 -18.44
CA ILE A 109 -21.68 1.49 -18.65
C ILE A 109 -21.84 2.41 -19.86
N SER A 110 -22.18 1.86 -21.03
CA SER A 110 -22.41 2.68 -22.23
C SER A 110 -23.65 3.58 -22.13
N ALA A 111 -24.64 3.20 -21.32
CA ALA A 111 -25.85 4.02 -21.13
C ALA A 111 -25.58 5.32 -20.36
N ILE A 112 -24.53 5.35 -19.53
CA ILE A 112 -24.15 6.53 -18.73
C ILE A 112 -23.02 7.35 -19.35
N ASP A 113 -22.49 6.99 -20.53
CA ASP A 113 -21.37 7.67 -21.20
C ASP A 113 -21.53 9.19 -21.33
N THR A 114 -22.76 9.66 -21.56
CA THR A 114 -23.07 11.08 -21.77
C THR A 114 -23.44 11.82 -20.49
N LEU A 115 -23.51 11.13 -19.35
CA LEU A 115 -23.73 11.77 -18.06
C LEU A 115 -22.42 12.41 -17.59
N ASP A 116 -22.56 13.48 -16.83
CA ASP A 116 -21.52 14.06 -15.98
C ASP A 116 -21.91 13.65 -14.55
N SER A 117 -21.32 12.58 -14.03
CA SER A 117 -21.86 11.94 -12.81
C SER A 117 -21.48 12.73 -11.56
N ASP A 118 -20.28 13.29 -11.50
CA ASP A 118 -19.78 14.04 -10.34
C ASP A 118 -19.96 15.56 -10.46
N GLY A 119 -20.36 16.06 -11.63
CA GLY A 119 -20.73 17.46 -11.85
C GLY A 119 -19.54 18.38 -12.11
N ASP A 120 -18.41 17.84 -12.55
CA ASP A 120 -17.18 18.59 -12.82
C ASP A 120 -17.17 19.30 -14.19
N GLY A 121 -18.19 19.03 -15.02
CA GLY A 121 -18.38 19.61 -16.35
C GLY A 121 -17.89 18.73 -17.51
N TYR A 122 -17.37 17.54 -17.24
CA TYR A 122 -16.96 16.54 -18.23
C TYR A 122 -17.94 15.36 -18.22
N THR A 123 -18.11 14.71 -19.38
CA THR A 123 -18.93 13.50 -19.41
C THR A 123 -18.10 12.30 -19.00
N ASN A 124 -18.73 11.29 -18.41
CA ASN A 124 -18.12 10.02 -18.02
C ASN A 124 -17.22 9.46 -19.13
N LYS A 125 -17.71 9.45 -20.37
CA LYS A 125 -16.91 8.98 -21.52
C LYS A 125 -15.66 9.81 -21.78
N THR A 126 -15.76 11.14 -21.67
CA THR A 126 -14.61 12.04 -21.88
C THR A 126 -13.53 11.79 -20.84
N GLU A 127 -13.95 11.56 -19.59
CA GLU A 127 -13.06 11.22 -18.49
C GLU A 127 -12.44 9.84 -18.67
N ILE A 128 -13.25 8.81 -18.98
CA ILE A 128 -12.75 7.47 -19.23
C ILE A 128 -11.72 7.47 -20.37
N GLU A 129 -12.00 8.15 -21.48
CA GLU A 129 -11.05 8.31 -22.61
C GLU A 129 -9.77 9.07 -22.22
N ALA A 130 -9.82 9.90 -21.18
CA ALA A 130 -8.68 10.62 -20.62
C ALA A 130 -8.02 9.90 -19.43
N GLU A 131 -8.41 8.66 -19.13
CA GLU A 131 -7.97 7.90 -17.94
C GLU A 131 -8.21 8.67 -16.63
N ARG A 132 -9.44 9.16 -16.47
CA ARG A 132 -9.95 9.94 -15.34
C ARG A 132 -11.14 9.25 -14.68
N PHE A 133 -11.28 9.38 -13.36
CA PHE A 133 -12.34 8.76 -12.57
C PHE A 133 -13.65 9.56 -12.67
N PRO A 134 -14.65 9.10 -13.44
CA PRO A 134 -15.89 9.84 -13.69
C PRO A 134 -16.85 10.02 -12.49
N GLY A 135 -16.40 9.58 -11.31
CA GLY A 135 -17.14 9.72 -10.05
C GLY A 135 -16.38 10.55 -9.02
N ASP A 136 -15.26 11.16 -9.40
CA ASP A 136 -14.44 12.03 -8.58
C ASP A 136 -14.07 13.29 -9.37
N GLY A 137 -14.81 14.38 -9.12
CA GLY A 137 -14.55 15.67 -9.76
C GLY A 137 -13.20 16.30 -9.38
N ASN A 138 -12.38 15.61 -8.57
CA ASN A 138 -10.98 15.94 -8.37
C ASN A 138 -10.01 15.19 -9.30
N ASP A 139 -10.49 14.36 -10.21
CA ASP A 139 -9.69 13.67 -11.21
C ASP A 139 -10.25 13.93 -12.60
N ASP A 140 -10.27 15.20 -13.02
CA ASP A 140 -10.85 15.61 -14.30
C ASP A 140 -9.81 15.72 -15.45
N PRO A 141 -10.23 15.82 -16.73
CA PRO A 141 -9.34 15.95 -17.89
C PRO A 141 -8.50 17.24 -17.90
N GLY A 142 -8.84 18.25 -17.12
CA GLY A 142 -8.06 19.48 -16.90
C GLY A 142 -6.90 19.30 -15.92
N LYS A 143 -6.84 18.18 -15.19
CA LYS A 143 -5.76 17.88 -14.24
C LYS A 143 -4.64 17.08 -14.88
N THR A 144 -3.44 17.24 -14.31
CA THR A 144 -2.26 16.44 -14.67
C THR A 144 -1.91 15.46 -13.56
N GLN A 145 -1.22 14.39 -13.89
CA GLN A 145 -0.72 13.45 -12.89
C GLN A 145 0.20 14.17 -11.89
N ALA A 146 0.05 13.87 -10.59
CA ALA A 146 0.92 14.39 -9.55
C ALA A 146 2.38 13.95 -9.74
N PRO A 147 3.37 14.77 -9.34
CA PRO A 147 4.77 14.40 -9.43
C PRO A 147 5.03 13.17 -8.55
N TYR A 148 5.92 12.31 -9.02
CA TYR A 148 6.25 11.06 -8.35
C TYR A 148 7.74 10.74 -8.43
N ARG A 149 8.20 9.86 -7.56
CA ARG A 149 9.55 9.30 -7.55
C ARG A 149 9.49 7.83 -7.16
N VAL A 150 10.16 6.99 -7.95
CA VAL A 150 10.29 5.56 -7.66
C VAL A 150 11.65 5.32 -7.02
N TYR A 151 11.65 4.53 -5.94
CA TYR A 151 12.84 4.04 -5.28
C TYR A 151 12.91 2.52 -5.40
N THR A 152 14.07 2.03 -5.81
CA THR A 152 14.44 0.62 -5.72
C THR A 152 14.96 0.28 -4.32
N ARG A 153 14.94 -1.01 -3.95
CA ARG A 153 15.59 -1.47 -2.71
C ARG A 153 17.05 -1.01 -2.61
N SER A 154 17.82 -1.11 -3.69
CA SER A 154 19.23 -0.71 -3.67
C SER A 154 19.42 0.78 -3.35
N GLU A 155 18.51 1.63 -3.80
CA GLU A 155 18.57 3.07 -3.50
C GLU A 155 18.20 3.34 -2.05
N LEU A 156 17.20 2.64 -1.51
CA LEU A 156 16.85 2.72 -0.10
C LEU A 156 17.97 2.18 0.81
N GLU A 157 18.65 1.11 0.41
CA GLU A 157 19.81 0.56 1.13
C GLU A 157 21.04 1.48 1.06
N ALA A 158 21.14 2.31 0.02
CA ALA A 158 22.20 3.31 -0.11
C ALA A 158 21.95 4.57 0.75
N MET A 159 20.72 4.79 1.21
CA MET A 159 20.41 5.85 2.18
C MET A 159 20.92 5.49 3.58
N ALA A 160 21.04 6.49 4.45
CA ALA A 160 21.47 6.27 5.83
C ALA A 160 20.47 5.34 6.57
N PRO A 161 20.89 4.14 7.00
CA PRO A 161 19.98 3.18 7.62
C PRO A 161 19.65 3.60 9.07
N HIS A 162 18.44 3.23 9.50
CA HIS A 162 18.01 3.28 10.88
C HIS A 162 17.54 1.89 11.31
N THR A 163 18.11 1.40 12.40
CA THR A 163 17.76 0.11 13.01
C THR A 163 17.08 0.36 14.34
N GLN A 164 15.92 -0.25 14.56
CA GLN A 164 15.19 -0.13 15.80
C GLN A 164 14.57 -1.45 16.25
N PHE A 165 14.73 -1.76 17.54
CA PHE A 165 14.05 -2.83 18.24
C PHE A 165 12.86 -2.26 19.01
N LEU A 166 11.69 -2.88 18.87
CA LEU A 166 10.44 -2.41 19.48
C LEU A 166 9.44 -3.55 19.67
N LEU A 167 8.45 -3.29 20.53
CA LEU A 167 7.23 -4.08 20.62
C LEU A 167 6.32 -3.73 19.43
N MET A 168 5.74 -4.76 18.82
CA MET A 168 4.66 -4.70 17.85
C MET A 168 3.40 -5.23 18.51
N ASN A 169 2.57 -4.32 19.01
CA ASN A 169 1.36 -4.63 19.75
C ASN A 169 0.17 -4.68 18.77
N THR A 170 -0.57 -5.79 18.78
CA THR A 170 -1.61 -6.12 17.81
C THR A 170 -2.97 -6.26 18.51
N ALA A 171 -4.02 -5.65 17.99
CA ALA A 171 -5.33 -5.73 18.65
C ALA A 171 -5.98 -7.13 18.56
N ARG A 172 -5.74 -7.87 17.47
CA ARG A 172 -6.49 -9.10 17.12
C ARG A 172 -5.63 -10.36 16.98
N SER A 173 -4.31 -10.24 17.04
CA SER A 173 -3.35 -11.33 16.85
C SER A 173 -2.45 -11.45 18.08
N GLY A 174 -1.41 -12.28 18.01
CA GLY A 174 -0.37 -12.29 19.02
C GLY A 174 0.60 -11.13 18.82
N ASP A 175 1.02 -10.53 19.92
CA ASP A 175 2.06 -9.51 19.95
C ASP A 175 3.43 -10.10 19.65
N PHE A 176 4.39 -9.26 19.29
CA PHE A 176 5.75 -9.72 19.11
C PHE A 176 6.77 -8.59 19.24
N TYR A 177 7.99 -8.94 19.64
CA TYR A 177 9.14 -8.04 19.54
C TYR A 177 9.89 -8.31 18.25
N ALA A 178 10.39 -7.26 17.62
CA ALA A 178 11.22 -7.36 16.43
C ALA A 178 12.19 -6.19 16.30
N GLU A 179 13.30 -6.44 15.63
CA GLU A 179 14.22 -5.43 15.12
C GLU A 179 13.97 -5.22 13.63
N TYR A 180 13.74 -3.97 13.24
CA TYR A 180 13.60 -3.57 11.84
C TYR A 180 14.74 -2.64 11.44
N THR A 181 15.19 -2.77 10.19
CA THR A 181 16.14 -1.84 9.57
C THR A 181 15.53 -1.25 8.29
N GLY A 182 15.63 0.08 8.17
CA GLY A 182 15.00 0.84 7.10
C GLY A 182 15.55 2.24 6.95
N VAL A 183 14.85 3.07 6.18
CA VAL A 183 15.10 4.51 6.08
C VAL A 183 14.09 5.24 6.96
N PRO A 184 14.50 6.22 7.80
CA PRO A 184 13.56 7.12 8.46
C PRO A 184 12.64 7.79 7.42
N MET A 185 11.33 7.72 7.65
CA MET A 185 10.34 8.20 6.68
C MET A 185 10.52 9.71 6.39
N GLU A 186 10.80 10.52 7.42
CA GLU A 186 11.16 11.93 7.29
C GLU A 186 12.35 12.17 6.32
N THR A 187 13.38 11.31 6.40
CA THR A 187 14.56 11.40 5.51
C THR A 187 14.20 11.01 4.08
N LEU A 188 13.41 9.96 3.91
CA LEU A 188 12.94 9.49 2.61
C LEU A 188 12.07 10.55 1.91
N LEU A 189 11.13 11.18 2.62
CA LEU A 189 10.28 12.24 2.10
C LEU A 189 11.08 13.50 1.76
N THR A 190 12.05 13.88 2.60
CA THR A 190 12.99 14.97 2.28
C THR A 190 13.77 14.67 1.01
N ASN A 191 14.24 13.43 0.82
CA ASN A 191 14.93 13.01 -0.40
C ASN A 191 14.02 13.02 -1.64
N ALA A 192 12.74 12.67 -1.45
CA ALA A 192 11.72 12.76 -2.49
C ALA A 192 11.36 14.21 -2.84
N GLY A 193 11.78 15.18 -2.03
CA GLY A 193 11.53 16.60 -2.25
C GLY A 193 10.16 17.04 -1.75
N ILE A 194 9.68 16.51 -0.62
CA ILE A 194 8.42 16.93 0.01
C ILE A 194 8.29 18.45 0.09
N LEU A 195 7.11 18.96 -0.26
CA LEU A 195 6.78 20.39 -0.25
C LEU A 195 6.29 20.83 1.13
N ASP A 196 6.48 22.10 1.46
CA ASP A 196 5.99 22.71 2.72
C ASP A 196 4.45 22.68 2.85
N SER A 197 3.73 22.49 1.74
CA SER A 197 2.27 22.34 1.73
C SER A 197 1.81 20.97 2.24
N ALA A 198 2.70 19.99 2.35
CA ALA A 198 2.35 18.66 2.77
C ALA A 198 1.93 18.62 4.25
N THR A 199 0.88 17.87 4.56
CA THR A 199 0.33 17.71 5.91
C THR A 199 0.41 16.28 6.43
N GLY A 200 0.57 15.30 5.54
CA GLY A 200 0.69 13.89 5.90
C GLY A 200 1.04 13.01 4.72
N ILE A 201 1.05 11.70 4.96
CA ILE A 201 1.18 10.67 3.93
C ILE A 201 0.08 9.62 4.09
N THR A 202 -0.33 9.04 2.97
CA THR A 202 -1.16 7.82 2.92
C THR A 202 -0.33 6.71 2.31
N VAL A 203 -0.15 5.60 3.04
CA VAL A 203 0.67 4.46 2.62
C VAL A 203 -0.23 3.32 2.20
N TYR A 204 -0.06 2.82 0.98
CA TYR A 204 -0.84 1.71 0.44
C TYR A 204 0.00 0.43 0.32
N ALA A 205 -0.64 -0.66 0.69
CA ALA A 205 -0.25 -2.01 0.36
C ALA A 205 -0.89 -2.43 -0.98
N PRO A 206 -0.32 -3.42 -1.69
CA PRO A 206 -0.79 -3.85 -3.00
C PRO A 206 -2.16 -4.53 -2.96
N ASP A 207 -2.66 -4.89 -1.77
CA ASP A 207 -3.99 -5.45 -1.56
C ASP A 207 -5.08 -4.38 -1.37
N GLY A 208 -4.73 -3.10 -1.52
CA GLY A 208 -5.64 -1.97 -1.34
C GLY A 208 -5.79 -1.51 0.11
N TRP A 209 -5.13 -2.17 1.07
CA TRP A 209 -5.04 -1.66 2.44
C TRP A 209 -4.24 -0.35 2.48
N SER A 210 -4.67 0.61 3.30
CA SER A 210 -3.92 1.86 3.49
C SER A 210 -3.99 2.40 4.90
N ASN A 211 -2.99 3.19 5.28
CA ASN A 211 -2.93 3.92 6.55
C ASN A 211 -2.52 5.37 6.30
N TYR A 212 -3.19 6.31 6.97
CA TYR A 212 -2.81 7.72 6.98
C TYR A 212 -1.90 8.05 8.16
N HIS A 213 -0.91 8.89 7.91
CA HIS A 213 0.08 9.35 8.88
C HIS A 213 0.30 10.86 8.74
N PRO A 214 -0.04 11.70 9.73
CA PRO A 214 0.26 13.12 9.68
C PRO A 214 1.77 13.37 9.73
N LEU A 215 2.27 14.49 9.19
CA LEU A 215 3.69 14.81 9.29
C LEU A 215 4.10 15.15 10.72
N THR A 216 3.24 15.88 11.44
CA THR A 216 3.47 16.32 12.82
C THR A 216 2.67 15.50 13.82
N GLU A 217 3.08 15.54 15.08
CA GLU A 217 2.36 14.92 16.19
C GLU A 217 0.89 15.33 16.20
N SER A 218 0.01 14.34 16.41
CA SER A 218 -1.43 14.51 16.50
C SER A 218 -1.90 14.15 17.90
N GLU A 219 -2.85 14.91 18.44
CA GLU A 219 -3.53 14.57 19.69
C GLU A 219 -4.41 13.32 19.54
N ASP A 220 -4.74 12.94 18.31
CA ASP A 220 -5.49 11.72 18.04
C ASP A 220 -4.61 10.48 18.31
N PRO A 221 -5.00 9.59 19.24
CA PRO A 221 -4.26 8.36 19.53
C PRO A 221 -4.13 7.40 18.34
N GLU A 222 -4.95 7.49 17.29
CA GLU A 222 -4.79 6.64 16.09
C GLU A 222 -3.70 7.12 15.12
N PHE A 223 -3.39 8.42 15.12
CA PHE A 223 -2.50 8.97 14.10
C PHE A 223 -1.03 8.96 14.53
N TYR A 224 -0.23 8.15 13.86
CA TYR A 224 1.22 8.06 14.06
C TYR A 224 1.91 9.06 13.14
N HIS A 225 2.68 9.98 13.73
CA HIS A 225 3.33 11.06 12.99
C HIS A 225 4.61 10.64 12.27
N VAL A 226 4.94 11.32 11.17
CA VAL A 226 6.14 11.00 10.38
C VAL A 226 7.42 11.59 10.99
N ASN A 227 7.37 12.86 11.41
CA ASN A 227 8.59 13.64 11.72
C ASN A 227 9.02 13.52 13.18
N GLY A 228 10.33 13.42 13.42
CA GLY A 228 10.88 13.39 14.77
C GLY A 228 10.93 11.99 15.38
N THR A 229 10.75 11.90 16.70
CA THR A 229 11.01 10.68 17.48
C THR A 229 9.84 10.28 18.35
N TYR A 230 9.80 8.99 18.67
CA TYR A 230 8.88 8.37 19.61
C TYR A 230 9.57 8.05 20.95
N PRO A 231 8.80 7.97 22.04
CA PRO A 231 9.34 7.58 23.35
C PRO A 231 9.94 6.17 23.32
N GLN A 232 11.01 5.98 24.08
CA GLN A 232 11.60 4.66 24.31
C GLN A 232 10.70 3.82 25.24
N SER A 233 10.79 2.49 25.13
CA SER A 233 10.02 1.55 25.94
C SER A 233 10.91 0.66 26.81
N LEU A 234 10.28 -0.20 27.60
CA LEU A 234 10.93 -1.31 28.28
C LEU A 234 10.63 -2.61 27.52
N PHE A 235 11.49 -3.60 27.69
CA PHE A 235 11.21 -4.96 27.27
C PHE A 235 10.35 -5.64 28.33
N TYR A 236 9.12 -5.94 28.00
CA TYR A 236 8.17 -6.60 28.89
C TYR A 236 8.10 -8.08 28.60
N LYS A 237 8.23 -8.90 29.66
CA LYS A 237 8.07 -10.35 29.59
C LYS A 237 7.49 -10.89 30.91
N ALA A 238 6.27 -11.41 30.85
CA ALA A 238 5.62 -12.11 31.97
C ALA A 238 5.70 -13.64 31.80
N ASP A 239 5.51 -14.38 32.90
CA ASP A 239 5.64 -15.85 32.92
C ASP A 239 4.65 -16.54 31.96
N ASP A 240 3.44 -16.00 31.82
CA ASP A 240 2.38 -16.50 30.93
C ASP A 240 2.40 -15.85 29.54
N SER A 241 3.21 -14.80 29.34
CA SER A 241 3.19 -14.03 28.09
C SER A 241 3.75 -14.78 26.88
N GLY A 242 4.58 -15.81 27.10
CA GLY A 242 5.13 -16.61 26.00
C GLY A 242 4.10 -17.43 25.22
N GLU A 243 2.85 -17.51 25.71
CA GLU A 243 1.76 -18.19 25.01
C GLU A 243 1.11 -17.31 23.92
N TRP A 244 1.27 -15.99 24.00
CA TRP A 244 0.51 -15.04 23.18
C TRP A 244 1.31 -13.81 22.72
N CYS A 245 2.48 -13.55 23.30
CA CYS A 245 3.50 -12.65 22.78
C CYS A 245 4.71 -13.47 22.31
N ASP A 246 5.14 -13.23 21.08
CA ASP A 246 6.27 -13.90 20.45
C ASP A 246 7.60 -13.22 20.82
N TYR A 247 8.44 -13.98 21.52
CA TYR A 247 9.80 -13.62 21.93
C TYR A 247 10.87 -14.41 21.17
N SER A 248 10.52 -15.09 20.08
CA SER A 248 11.43 -15.97 19.33
C SER A 248 12.45 -15.21 18.47
N ALA A 249 12.25 -13.91 18.26
CA ALA A 249 13.15 -13.08 17.49
C ALA A 249 14.59 -13.10 18.06
N PRO A 250 15.63 -13.24 17.21
CA PRO A 250 17.03 -13.17 17.65
C PRO A 250 17.37 -11.93 18.50
N SER A 251 16.78 -10.78 18.18
CA SER A 251 16.93 -9.52 18.92
C SER A 251 16.38 -9.55 20.36
N CYS A 252 15.58 -10.56 20.72
CA CYS A 252 15.10 -10.79 22.09
C CYS A 252 16.09 -11.56 22.97
N VAL A 253 17.10 -12.22 22.39
CA VAL A 253 18.01 -13.09 23.14
C VAL A 253 18.79 -12.28 24.18
N GLY A 254 18.77 -12.75 25.43
CA GLY A 254 19.50 -12.14 26.55
C GLY A 254 18.78 -10.97 27.22
N ARG A 255 17.59 -10.56 26.75
CA ARG A 255 16.76 -9.53 27.40
C ARG A 255 15.93 -10.12 28.55
N ASN A 256 15.79 -9.31 29.60
CA ASN A 256 15.00 -9.60 30.78
C ASN A 256 13.85 -8.61 30.91
N ASN A 257 12.80 -9.01 31.61
CA ASN A 257 11.66 -8.14 31.90
C ASN A 257 12.12 -6.83 32.56
N ASN A 258 11.63 -5.70 32.05
CA ASN A 258 12.00 -4.32 32.37
C ASN A 258 13.39 -3.86 31.91
N ASP A 259 14.09 -4.62 31.06
CA ASP A 259 15.30 -4.10 30.42
C ASP A 259 14.94 -2.89 29.54
N PRO A 260 15.72 -1.80 29.56
CA PRO A 260 15.46 -0.66 28.70
C PRO A 260 15.64 -1.05 27.23
N ILE A 261 14.68 -0.67 26.38
CA ILE A 261 14.84 -0.71 24.94
C ILE A 261 15.43 0.62 24.51
N VAL A 262 16.69 0.60 24.09
CA VAL A 262 17.43 1.80 23.68
C VAL A 262 17.73 1.69 22.19
N ASN A 263 17.14 2.60 21.42
CA ASN A 263 17.39 2.76 19.99
C ASN A 263 18.26 4.00 19.75
N THR A 264 19.38 3.79 19.06
CA THR A 264 20.32 4.89 18.76
C THR A 264 19.62 5.91 17.86
N ASN A 265 19.68 7.19 18.24
CA ASN A 265 18.97 8.31 17.58
C ASN A 265 17.43 8.28 17.74
N GLY A 266 16.93 7.58 18.77
CA GLY A 266 15.50 7.52 19.08
C GLY A 266 14.74 6.56 18.18
N LEU A 267 13.49 6.25 18.55
CA LEU A 267 12.56 5.49 17.73
C LEU A 267 11.93 6.41 16.69
N LYS A 268 11.75 5.94 15.45
CA LYS A 268 11.19 6.74 14.35
C LYS A 268 10.19 5.92 13.54
N MET A 269 9.35 6.61 12.77
CA MET A 269 8.68 5.95 11.65
C MET A 269 9.73 5.61 10.59
N ILE A 270 9.77 4.36 10.16
CA ILE A 270 10.69 3.91 9.11
C ILE A 270 9.95 3.19 7.99
N LEU A 271 10.48 3.30 6.78
CA LEU A 271 10.24 2.32 5.71
C LEU A 271 11.30 1.23 5.85
N ALA A 272 10.94 0.14 6.53
CA ALA A 272 11.79 -1.02 6.75
C ALA A 272 11.94 -1.85 5.48
N TYR A 273 13.15 -2.37 5.24
CA TYR A 273 13.46 -3.35 4.19
C TYR A 273 14.09 -4.64 4.76
N LYS A 274 14.42 -4.66 6.06
CA LYS A 274 14.92 -5.83 6.80
C LYS A 274 14.20 -5.99 8.13
N ARG A 275 14.05 -7.26 8.54
CA ARG A 275 13.65 -7.69 9.88
C ARG A 275 14.69 -8.66 10.41
N GLU A 276 15.17 -8.47 11.64
CA GLU A 276 16.23 -9.30 12.25
C GLU A 276 17.49 -9.41 11.38
N GLY A 277 17.85 -8.31 10.71
CA GLY A 277 19.02 -8.23 9.81
C GLY A 277 18.86 -8.93 8.46
N VAL A 278 17.74 -9.62 8.20
CA VAL A 278 17.45 -10.30 6.93
C VAL A 278 16.37 -9.58 6.13
N ALA A 279 16.40 -9.72 4.81
CA ALA A 279 15.34 -9.18 3.95
C ALA A 279 13.99 -9.80 4.36
N MET A 280 12.95 -8.98 4.39
CA MET A 280 11.61 -9.44 4.77
C MET A 280 11.01 -10.34 3.68
N ASP A 281 10.24 -11.33 4.11
CA ASP A 281 9.51 -12.21 3.19
C ASP A 281 8.55 -11.38 2.34
N LYS A 282 8.69 -11.55 1.03
CA LYS A 282 7.90 -10.86 0.03
C LYS A 282 6.41 -11.06 0.25
N GLY A 283 5.65 -9.99 0.12
CA GLY A 283 4.20 -10.03 0.08
C GLY A 283 3.70 -10.98 -1.00
N ILE A 284 2.73 -11.83 -0.67
CA ILE A 284 2.00 -12.65 -1.63
C ILE A 284 0.51 -12.55 -1.36
N LEU A 285 -0.28 -12.76 -2.41
CA LEU A 285 -1.71 -12.96 -2.28
C LEU A 285 -2.00 -14.45 -2.06
N THR A 286 -2.60 -14.81 -0.94
CA THR A 286 -2.97 -16.21 -0.66
C THR A 286 -4.18 -16.67 -1.48
N SER A 287 -4.46 -17.97 -1.47
CA SER A 287 -5.68 -18.53 -2.08
C SER A 287 -6.99 -17.98 -1.51
N GLU A 288 -6.93 -17.36 -0.32
CA GLU A 288 -8.07 -16.72 0.35
C GLU A 288 -8.14 -15.21 0.07
N ASN A 289 -7.40 -14.73 -0.93
CA ASN A 289 -7.32 -13.33 -1.32
C ASN A 289 -6.88 -12.40 -0.16
N LYS A 290 -5.91 -12.88 0.65
CA LYS A 290 -5.31 -12.12 1.75
C LYS A 290 -3.83 -11.87 1.51
N LEU A 291 -3.35 -10.70 1.93
CA LEU A 291 -1.92 -10.42 1.98
C LEU A 291 -1.25 -11.29 3.05
N ASP A 292 -0.29 -12.09 2.62
CA ASP A 292 0.69 -12.76 3.47
C ASP A 292 2.10 -12.25 3.16
N GLY A 293 3.05 -12.39 4.09
CA GLY A 293 4.36 -11.73 4.02
C GLY A 293 4.32 -10.24 4.39
N GLU A 294 5.47 -9.64 4.62
CA GLU A 294 5.55 -8.24 5.10
C GLU A 294 6.45 -7.33 4.27
N GLY A 295 7.23 -7.90 3.35
CA GLY A 295 8.14 -7.22 2.45
C GLY A 295 7.57 -6.98 1.04
N PRO A 296 8.34 -6.35 0.14
CA PRO A 296 9.74 -5.99 0.29
C PRO A 296 9.97 -4.82 1.25
N PHE A 297 8.92 -4.03 1.49
CA PHE A 297 8.96 -2.90 2.42
C PHE A 297 7.80 -2.93 3.40
N ARG A 298 8.05 -2.47 4.62
CA ARG A 298 7.05 -2.32 5.66
C ARG A 298 7.17 -0.94 6.27
N VAL A 299 6.07 -0.21 6.37
CA VAL A 299 6.05 0.97 7.25
C VAL A 299 5.94 0.48 8.68
N VAL A 300 6.89 0.89 9.51
CA VAL A 300 6.97 0.52 10.93
C VAL A 300 6.86 1.78 11.76
N VAL A 301 5.82 1.84 12.60
CA VAL A 301 5.59 2.91 13.57
C VAL A 301 5.83 2.40 15.00
N PRO A 302 6.59 3.13 15.84
CA PRO A 302 6.68 2.85 17.27
C PRO A 302 5.39 3.20 18.02
N GLN A 303 5.22 2.67 19.23
CA GLN A 303 4.15 3.11 20.13
C GLN A 303 4.35 4.58 20.52
N LYS A 304 3.28 5.39 20.45
CA LYS A 304 3.23 6.75 21.01
C LYS A 304 3.13 6.72 22.52
N ASN A 305 2.37 5.75 23.05
CA ASN A 305 2.21 5.53 24.49
C ASN A 305 2.74 4.13 24.85
N PRO A 306 4.04 3.99 25.15
CA PRO A 306 4.65 2.69 25.37
C PRO A 306 3.98 1.93 26.52
N GLY A 307 3.68 0.66 26.26
CA GLY A 307 3.05 -0.25 27.22
C GLY A 307 3.59 -1.67 27.10
N PRO A 308 3.19 -2.56 28.01
CA PRO A 308 3.46 -3.99 27.86
C PRO A 308 2.65 -4.58 26.68
N PRO A 309 3.03 -5.78 26.19
CA PRO A 309 2.19 -6.51 25.27
C PRO A 309 0.86 -6.90 25.96
N ASP A 310 -0.19 -7.14 25.18
CA ASP A 310 -1.48 -7.62 25.65
C ASP A 310 -1.99 -8.83 24.86
N GLN A 311 -2.91 -9.56 25.48
CA GLN A 311 -3.57 -10.69 24.84
C GLN A 311 -4.47 -10.21 23.70
N SER A 312 -4.62 -11.02 22.65
CA SER A 312 -5.55 -10.76 21.55
C SER A 312 -6.97 -10.51 22.05
N SER A 313 -7.65 -9.50 21.49
CA SER A 313 -9.10 -9.27 21.69
C SER A 313 -9.98 -10.46 21.30
N LYS A 314 -9.46 -11.38 20.49
CA LYS A 314 -10.16 -12.60 20.06
C LYS A 314 -9.93 -13.81 20.97
N SER A 315 -9.03 -13.70 21.96
CA SER A 315 -8.76 -14.80 22.88
C SER A 315 -9.98 -15.07 23.76
N SER A 316 -10.31 -16.35 23.91
CA SER A 316 -11.33 -16.82 24.85
C SER A 316 -10.88 -16.75 26.31
N ASN A 317 -9.57 -16.60 26.56
CA ASN A 317 -9.00 -16.43 27.89
C ASN A 317 -8.34 -15.05 28.02
N GLN A 318 -8.95 -14.20 28.84
CA GLN A 318 -8.41 -12.89 29.22
C GLN A 318 -7.87 -12.89 30.67
N SER A 319 -7.87 -14.02 31.39
CA SER A 319 -7.35 -14.09 32.75
C SER A 319 -5.83 -14.30 32.76
N VAL A 320 -5.11 -13.38 32.15
CA VAL A 320 -3.65 -13.37 31.99
C VAL A 320 -3.03 -12.12 32.62
N THR A 321 -1.70 -12.06 32.72
CA THR A 321 -0.98 -10.91 33.31
C THR A 321 -1.34 -9.59 32.63
N TRP A 322 -1.47 -9.60 31.30
CA TRP A 322 -1.84 -8.45 30.50
C TRP A 322 -3.01 -8.81 29.58
N PRO A 323 -4.26 -8.67 30.06
CA PRO A 323 -5.45 -8.88 29.23
C PRO A 323 -5.52 -7.83 28.12
N TYR A 324 -6.28 -8.12 27.06
CA TYR A 324 -6.57 -7.13 26.02
C TYR A 324 -7.06 -5.83 26.63
N ASN A 325 -6.45 -4.71 26.23
CA ASN A 325 -6.91 -3.39 26.61
C ASN A 325 -7.10 -2.51 25.39
N TYR A 326 -8.35 -2.17 25.10
CA TYR A 326 -8.72 -1.33 23.96
C TYR A 326 -8.01 0.04 23.95
N ASP A 327 -7.73 0.61 25.13
CA ASP A 327 -7.14 1.95 25.25
C ASP A 327 -5.60 1.94 25.13
N TRP A 328 -4.98 0.77 24.96
CA TRP A 328 -3.53 0.65 24.77
C TRP A 328 -3.13 0.85 23.30
N ASP A 329 -1.85 1.17 23.12
CA ASP A 329 -1.28 1.55 21.83
C ASP A 329 -0.95 0.31 20.98
N HIS A 330 -1.88 -0.09 20.11
CA HIS A 330 -1.70 -1.20 19.16
C HIS A 330 -1.04 -0.76 17.83
N ASN A 331 0.19 -0.24 17.91
CA ASN A 331 0.97 0.28 16.79
C ASN A 331 1.07 -0.62 15.56
N ALA A 332 1.01 -1.95 15.73
CA ALA A 332 1.16 -2.88 14.61
C ALA A 332 0.04 -2.76 13.56
N GLY A 333 -1.16 -2.29 13.95
CA GLY A 333 -2.26 -2.04 13.02
C GLY A 333 -1.97 -0.92 12.02
N SER A 334 -1.20 0.09 12.45
CA SER A 334 -0.80 1.24 11.63
C SER A 334 0.50 0.99 10.86
N CYS A 335 1.04 -0.24 10.91
CA CYS A 335 2.24 -0.63 10.17
C CYS A 335 1.88 -1.31 8.84
N SER A 336 1.83 -0.55 7.75
CA SER A 336 1.49 -1.08 6.42
C SER A 336 2.53 -2.11 5.95
N ARG A 337 2.09 -3.36 5.82
CA ARG A 337 2.87 -4.50 5.27
C ARG A 337 2.96 -4.38 3.75
N SER A 338 4.09 -4.81 3.19
CA SER A 338 4.29 -4.86 1.74
C SER A 338 4.01 -3.53 1.05
N ALA A 339 4.37 -2.41 1.70
CA ALA A 339 4.08 -1.07 1.21
C ALA A 339 4.73 -0.82 -0.15
N THR A 340 3.94 -0.39 -1.13
CA THR A 340 4.43 -0.11 -2.49
C THR A 340 4.16 1.31 -2.96
N ILE A 341 3.24 2.02 -2.31
CA ILE A 341 2.84 3.37 -2.69
C ILE A 341 2.76 4.25 -1.44
N ILE A 342 3.33 5.45 -1.51
CA ILE A 342 3.26 6.49 -0.48
C ILE A 342 2.78 7.78 -1.15
N ARG A 343 1.52 8.15 -0.91
CA ARG A 343 0.97 9.44 -1.34
C ARG A 343 1.32 10.49 -0.31
N VAL A 344 1.85 11.63 -0.73
CA VAL A 344 2.13 12.81 0.08
C VAL A 344 0.98 13.78 -0.10
N GLU A 345 0.29 14.07 0.99
CA GLU A 345 -0.99 14.77 1.03
C GLU A 345 -0.81 16.23 1.47
N PRO A 346 -1.68 17.15 1.04
CA PRO A 346 -2.64 16.98 -0.05
C PRO A 346 -1.92 16.97 -1.41
N LEU A 347 -2.59 16.48 -2.47
CA LEU A 347 -2.07 16.62 -3.83
C LEU A 347 -1.90 18.11 -4.21
N PRO A 348 -0.85 18.48 -4.97
CA PRO A 348 -0.70 19.83 -5.50
C PRO A 348 -1.91 20.28 -6.32
N GLU A 349 -2.23 21.57 -6.28
CA GLU A 349 -3.31 22.15 -7.08
C GLU A 349 -3.13 21.86 -8.57
N GLY A 350 -4.22 21.50 -9.26
CA GLY A 350 -4.21 21.12 -10.67
C GLY A 350 -3.67 19.71 -10.94
N THR A 351 -3.33 18.95 -9.90
CA THR A 351 -2.89 17.55 -10.04
C THR A 351 -3.94 16.54 -9.54
N THR A 352 -3.73 15.29 -9.93
CA THR A 352 -4.54 14.13 -9.55
C THR A 352 -3.66 12.90 -9.31
N ASP A 353 -4.24 11.84 -8.76
CA ASP A 353 -3.56 10.59 -8.45
C ASP A 353 -2.83 9.98 -9.66
N ILE A 354 -1.77 9.23 -9.37
CA ILE A 354 -1.02 8.45 -10.35
C ILE A 354 -1.79 7.18 -10.74
N ASN A 355 -1.49 6.61 -11.92
CA ASN A 355 -1.96 5.26 -12.22
C ASN A 355 -1.22 4.24 -11.33
N VAL A 356 -1.91 3.73 -10.32
CA VAL A 356 -1.36 2.82 -9.31
C VAL A 356 -1.37 1.34 -9.73
N LEU A 357 -1.96 0.97 -10.87
CA LEU A 357 -2.05 -0.43 -11.28
C LEU A 357 -0.69 -1.06 -11.60
N GLU A 358 0.29 -0.26 -12.04
CA GLU A 358 1.66 -0.75 -12.21
C GLU A 358 2.44 -0.81 -10.88
N ALA A 359 1.95 -0.14 -9.84
CA ALA A 359 2.65 0.05 -8.57
C ALA A 359 2.16 -0.87 -7.43
N GLY A 360 1.26 -1.81 -7.70
CA GLY A 360 0.80 -2.82 -6.73
C GLY A 360 1.77 -4.00 -6.62
N TRP A 361 1.39 -5.15 -7.15
CA TRP A 361 2.17 -6.38 -7.02
C TRP A 361 3.48 -6.37 -7.80
N ASN A 362 3.54 -5.71 -8.95
CA ASN A 362 4.80 -5.59 -9.69
C ASN A 362 5.89 -4.90 -8.86
N TYR A 363 5.53 -3.95 -8.00
CA TYR A 363 6.49 -3.26 -7.15
C TYR A 363 6.93 -4.11 -5.96
N VAL A 364 6.06 -5.00 -5.48
CA VAL A 364 6.46 -6.07 -4.56
C VAL A 364 7.49 -6.98 -5.23
N ASP A 365 7.26 -7.37 -6.49
CA ASP A 365 8.11 -8.25 -7.28
C ASP A 365 9.47 -7.63 -7.63
N GLU A 366 9.46 -6.35 -7.98
CA GLU A 366 10.63 -5.58 -8.40
C GLU A 366 11.35 -4.89 -7.24
N GLU A 367 10.84 -5.04 -6.01
CA GLU A 367 11.37 -4.42 -4.80
C GLU A 367 11.46 -2.89 -4.93
N LYS A 368 10.35 -2.29 -5.37
CA LYS A 368 10.18 -0.85 -5.60
C LYS A 368 9.09 -0.25 -4.71
N VAL A 369 9.20 1.05 -4.47
CA VAL A 369 8.16 1.88 -3.84
C VAL A 369 8.05 3.19 -4.60
N ILE A 370 6.84 3.67 -4.83
CA ILE A 370 6.58 4.99 -5.41
C ILE A 370 6.16 5.98 -4.32
N ILE A 371 6.72 7.17 -4.37
CA ILE A 371 6.32 8.32 -3.56
C ILE A 371 5.78 9.38 -4.50
N TYR A 372 4.57 9.87 -4.30
CA TYR A 372 3.97 10.87 -5.19
C TYR A 372 3.11 11.88 -4.42
N GLY A 373 2.71 12.98 -5.06
CA GLY A 373 1.82 13.98 -4.47
C GLY A 373 2.52 15.30 -4.20
N ALA A 374 2.43 15.85 -2.99
CA ALA A 374 3.08 17.11 -2.60
C ALA A 374 4.61 16.97 -2.46
N ILE A 375 5.27 16.66 -3.58
CA ILE A 375 6.72 16.60 -3.72
C ILE A 375 7.16 17.50 -4.89
N SER A 376 8.39 17.99 -4.86
CA SER A 376 8.99 18.73 -5.95
C SER A 376 9.15 17.85 -7.19
N GLU A 377 9.00 18.43 -8.37
CA GLU A 377 9.09 17.68 -9.63
C GLU A 377 10.39 16.87 -9.74
N SER A 378 10.25 15.55 -9.84
CA SER A 378 11.22 14.72 -10.54
C SER A 378 10.49 13.65 -11.35
N ASN A 379 10.11 13.95 -12.59
CA ASN A 379 9.66 12.93 -13.56
C ASN A 379 10.85 12.07 -14.05
N VAL A 380 11.71 11.65 -13.13
CA VAL A 380 12.94 10.91 -13.41
C VAL A 380 13.05 9.78 -12.37
N PRO A 381 13.30 8.53 -12.82
CA PRO A 381 13.79 7.47 -11.93
C PRO A 381 14.99 8.01 -11.12
N ALA A 382 15.05 7.69 -9.83
CA ALA A 382 16.28 7.96 -9.10
C ALA A 382 17.42 7.16 -9.78
N SER A 383 18.52 7.86 -10.08
CA SER A 383 19.71 7.41 -10.85
C SER A 383 19.56 7.16 -12.36
N ASN A 384 19.93 8.19 -13.14
CA ASN A 384 20.84 8.02 -14.27
C ASN A 384 21.89 9.16 -14.27
N THR A 385 22.38 9.51 -13.08
CA THR A 385 23.49 10.46 -12.92
C THR A 385 24.81 9.70 -12.84
N ASP A 386 25.21 9.11 -13.95
CA ASP A 386 26.63 8.86 -14.22
C ASP A 386 26.98 9.66 -15.49
N THR A 387 27.22 10.96 -15.31
CA THR A 387 27.86 11.79 -16.33
C THR A 387 29.37 11.73 -16.11
N THR A 388 29.96 10.59 -16.44
CA THR A 388 31.35 10.58 -16.87
C THR A 388 31.38 10.81 -18.38
N ALA A 389 31.73 12.03 -18.75
CA ALA A 389 32.03 12.41 -20.12
C ALA A 389 33.16 11.54 -20.67
N ALA A 390 32.85 10.72 -21.67
CA ALA A 390 33.79 10.30 -22.68
C ALA A 390 33.05 10.36 -24.02
N ALA A 391 33.42 11.37 -24.80
CA ALA A 391 33.08 11.42 -26.21
C ALA A 391 33.72 10.23 -26.91
N ASP A 392 32.93 9.50 -27.67
CA ASP A 392 33.35 9.02 -28.98
C ASP A 392 32.11 8.91 -29.86
N ASP A 393 32.17 9.66 -30.97
CA ASP A 393 31.32 9.52 -32.14
C ASP A 393 31.37 8.04 -32.59
N ASP A 394 30.20 7.44 -32.83
CA ASP A 394 29.94 6.89 -34.15
C ASP A 394 28.44 6.61 -34.36
N ASP A 395 28.03 7.09 -35.53
CA ASP A 395 26.79 6.98 -36.26
C ASP A 395 26.31 5.52 -36.35
N ASP A 396 25.07 5.23 -35.90
CA ASP A 396 24.12 4.56 -36.79
C ASP A 396 22.67 4.57 -36.28
N SER A 397 21.83 5.11 -37.16
CA SER A 397 20.42 4.85 -37.40
C SER A 397 19.74 3.69 -36.63
N THR A 398 18.60 3.97 -35.99
CA THR A 398 17.26 3.48 -36.44
C THR A 398 16.13 3.88 -35.49
N CYS A 399 15.23 4.69 -36.04
CA CYS A 399 13.85 4.87 -35.62
C CYS A 399 13.02 3.65 -36.08
N PHE A 400 12.25 2.99 -35.19
CA PHE A 400 11.13 2.09 -35.51
C PHE A 400 10.24 1.96 -34.25
N ILE A 401 9.12 2.69 -34.11
CA ILE A 401 7.75 2.44 -34.59
C ILE A 401 7.05 1.18 -34.02
N ARG A 402 6.00 1.48 -33.24
CA ARG A 402 4.63 0.91 -33.13
C ARG A 402 4.40 -0.60 -33.11
N SER A 403 3.51 -0.94 -32.16
CA SER A 403 2.45 -1.95 -32.25
C SER A 403 2.94 -3.40 -32.21
N LEU A 404 2.33 -4.21 -31.35
CA LEU A 404 1.40 -5.26 -31.78
C LEU A 404 0.97 -6.12 -30.57
N TYR A 405 -0.37 -6.15 -30.40
CA TYR A 405 -1.23 -7.10 -29.66
C TYR A 405 -1.29 -7.02 -28.13
#